data_AF-A0A430QTM8-F1
#
_entry.id   AF-A0A430QTM8-F1
#
_cell.length_a   1.000
_cell.length_b   1.000
_cell.length_c   1.000
_cell.angle_alpha   90.00
_cell.angle_beta   90.00
_cell.angle_gamma   90.00
#
_symmetry.space_group_name_H-M   'P 1'
#
loop_
_entity.id
_entity.type
_entity.pdbx_description
1 polymer ?
#
loop_
_entity_poly.entity_id
_entity_poly.type
_entity_poly.pdbx_seq_one_letter_code
_entity_poly.pdbx_strand_id
1 'polypeptide(L)' 'GFFRRTVLSNVRLECLGNNDCPITPANRNMCKSCRFQRCLAVGMSKTG' A
#
# COMPACT_ATOMS: atom_id res chain seq x y z
N GLY A 1 -9.17 -8.24 -0.90
CA GLY A 1 -7.96 -7.77 -0.18
C GLY A 1 -7.62 -6.34 -0.56
N PHE A 2 -6.93 -5.60 0.31
CA PHE A 2 -6.48 -4.21 0.07
C PHE A 2 -5.74 -4.08 -1.27
N PHE A 3 -4.71 -4.91 -1.48
CA PHE A 3 -3.87 -4.90 -2.68
C PHE A 3 -4.68 -5.02 -3.98
N ARG A 4 -5.53 -6.04 -4.12
CA ARG A 4 -6.36 -6.25 -5.31
C ARG A 4 -7.30 -5.07 -5.61
N ARG A 5 -7.91 -4.45 -4.58
CA ARG A 5 -8.76 -3.26 -4.78
C ARG A 5 -7.96 -2.06 -5.24
N THR A 6 -6.80 -1.82 -4.63
CA THR A 6 -5.92 -0.73 -5.00
C THR A 6 -5.45 -0.84 -6.45
N VAL A 7 -5.03 -2.03 -6.89
CA VAL A 7 -4.55 -2.29 -8.26
C VAL A 7 -5.65 -2.09 -9.31
N LEU A 8 -6.90 -2.43 -8.98
CA LEU A 8 -8.03 -2.29 -9.91
C LEU A 8 -8.61 -0.88 -9.94
N SER A 9 -8.58 -0.18 -8.81
CA SER A 9 -9.23 1.13 -8.66
C SER A 9 -8.48 2.26 -9.34
N ASN A 10 -7.24 2.04 -9.81
CA ASN A 10 -6.37 3.05 -10.44
C ASN A 10 -6.22 4.35 -9.62
N VAL A 11 -6.49 4.28 -8.31
CA VAL A 11 -6.41 5.41 -7.40
C VAL A 11 -4.93 5.71 -7.17
N ARG A 12 -4.54 6.97 -7.38
CA ARG A 12 -3.23 7.45 -6.94
C ARG A 12 -3.16 7.37 -5.43
N LEU A 13 -2.24 6.55 -4.94
CA LEU A 13 -1.90 6.49 -3.55
C LEU A 13 -0.76 7.46 -3.29
N GLU A 14 -1.06 8.56 -2.62
CA GLU A 14 -0.04 9.52 -2.20
C GLU A 14 0.27 9.33 -0.72
N CYS A 15 1.54 9.45 -0.38
CA CYS A 15 1.99 9.53 1.00
C CYS A 15 2.05 11.01 1.40
N LEU A 16 1.53 11.34 2.58
CA LEU A 16 1.61 12.70 3.14
C LEU A 16 2.95 12.97 3.85
N GLY A 17 3.81 11.96 3.97
CA GLY A 17 5.14 12.07 4.56
C GLY A 17 6.23 11.62 3.59
N ASN A 18 7.31 11.03 4.12
CA ASN A 18 8.51 10.71 3.34
C ASN A 18 8.48 9.36 2.59
N ASN A 19 7.29 8.81 2.32
CA ASN A 19 7.12 7.45 1.78
C ASN A 19 7.74 6.31 2.63
N ASP A 20 8.13 6.59 3.87
CA ASP A 20 8.70 5.61 4.81
C ASP A 20 7.83 5.48 6.08
N CYS A 21 6.50 5.48 5.91
CA CYS A 21 5.59 5.37 7.04
C CYS A 21 5.71 3.98 7.69
N PRO A 22 5.88 3.88 9.02
CA PRO A 22 5.90 2.60 9.71
C PRO A 22 4.52 1.94 9.64
N ILE A 23 4.40 0.80 8.97
CA ILE A 23 3.14 0.06 8.81
C ILE A 23 3.00 -1.01 9.91
N THR A 24 2.15 -0.73 10.89
CA THR A 24 1.75 -1.59 12.01
C THR A 24 0.26 -1.95 11.91
N PRO A 25 -0.23 -2.97 12.63
CA PRO A 25 -1.66 -3.33 12.61
C PRO A 25 -2.61 -2.18 12.97
N ALA A 26 -2.17 -1.26 13.83
CA ALA A 26 -2.94 -0.10 14.25
C ALA A 26 -2.97 1.02 13.19
N ASN A 27 -1.87 1.26 12.47
CA ASN A 27 -1.73 2.41 11.56
C ASN A 27 -1.71 2.04 10.06
N ARG A 28 -1.90 0.76 9.70
CA ARG A 28 -1.90 0.29 8.29
C ARG A 28 -2.95 0.95 7.38
N ASN A 29 -3.93 1.65 7.93
CA ASN A 29 -4.89 2.41 7.14
C ASN A 29 -4.52 3.90 7.02
N MET A 30 -3.52 4.37 7.77
CA MET A 30 -3.07 5.77 7.79
C MET A 30 -2.36 6.16 6.49
N CYS A 31 -1.42 5.33 6.02
CA CYS A 31 -0.76 5.53 4.74
C CYS A 31 -1.03 4.36 3.79
N LYS A 32 -1.99 4.55 2.89
CA LYS A 32 -2.31 3.56 1.85
C LYS A 32 -1.14 3.40 0.87
N SER A 33 -0.41 4.48 0.55
CA SER A 33 0.76 4.45 -0.33
C SER A 33 1.88 3.54 0.21
N CYS A 34 2.42 3.83 1.39
CA CYS A 34 3.49 3.02 1.97
C CYS A 34 3.05 1.58 2.24
N ARG A 35 1.77 1.36 2.61
CA ARG A 35 1.24 0.00 2.73
C ARG A 35 1.25 -0.73 1.40
N PHE A 36 0.86 -0.08 0.31
CA PHE A 36 0.87 -0.68 -1.02
C PHE A 36 2.30 -0.95 -1.49
N GLN A 37 3.22 -0.03 -1.27
CA GLN A 37 4.65 -0.25 -1.53
C GLN A 37 5.20 -1.43 -0.72
N ARG A 38 4.85 -1.57 0.56
CA ARG A 38 5.19 -2.74 1.38
C ARG A 38 4.65 -4.05 0.78
N CYS A 39 3.40 -4.05 0.29
CA CYS A 39 2.85 -5.21 -0.40
C CYS A 39 3.67 -5.58 -1.65
N LEU A 40 4.06 -4.59 -2.46
CA LEU A 40 4.93 -4.81 -3.62
C LEU A 40 6.32 -5.32 -3.20
N ALA A 41 6.90 -4.75 -2.14
CA ALA A 41 8.24 -5.11 -1.66
C ALA A 41 8.34 -6.56 -1.15
N VAL A 42 7.25 -7.11 -0.60
CA VAL A 42 7.19 -8.54 -0.22
C VAL A 42 6.81 -9.46 -1.40
N GLY A 43 6.69 -8.92 -2.62
CA GLY A 43 6.40 -9.69 -3.82
C GLY A 43 4.92 -9.93 -4.10
N MET A 44 3.99 -9.16 -3.52
CA MET A 44 2.60 -9.21 -3.98
C MET A 44 2.51 -8.67 -5.41
N SER A 45 2.20 -9.53 -6.36
CA SER A 45 2.05 -9.20 -7.77
C SER A 45 0.57 -9.10 -8.18
N LYS A 46 0.29 -8.31 -9.23
CA LYS A 46 -1.02 -8.29 -9.90
C LYS A 46 -1.31 -9.62 -10.61
N THR A 47 -0.25 -10.30 -11.01
CA THR A 47 -0.21 -11.58 -11.72
C THR A 47 0.37 -12.63 -10.78
N GLY A 48 -0.50 -13.25 -10.01
CA GLY A 48 -0.28 -14.54 -9.36
C GLY A 48 -1.45 -15.42 -9.73
#